data_AF-A0A955X3U2-F1
#
_entry.id   AF-A0A955X3U2-F1
#
_cell.length_a   1.000
_cell.length_b   1.000
_cell.length_c   1.000
_cell.angle_alpha   90.00
_cell.angle_beta   90.00
_cell.angle_gamma   90.00
#
_symmetry.space_group_name_H-M   'P 1'
#
loop_
_entity.id
_entity.type
_entity.pdbx_description
1 polymer ?
#
loop_
_entity_poly.entity_id
_entity_poly.type
_entity_poly.pdbx_seq_one_letter_code
_entity_poly.pdbx_strand_id
1 'polypeptide(L)'
;MSDSRTHRYDVETAWQDPAGAGTADYRSYPRAFALRVPDKPVLAGSADPAFLGDPQRHNPEDLFVGALSACHMLTYLALAALGQALGRSYEGGAAGMFKAQPGRGRA
;
A
#
# COMPACT_ATOMS: atom_id res chain seq x y z
N MET A 1 -13.58 -28.27 18.47
CA MET A 1 -14.14 -27.59 17.28
C MET A 1 -13.06 -26.66 16.79
N SER A 2 -12.56 -26.84 15.56
CA SER A 2 -11.54 -25.96 15.00
C SER A 2 -12.19 -24.60 14.76
N ASP A 3 -11.95 -23.64 15.64
CA ASP A 3 -12.36 -22.25 15.43
C ASP A 3 -11.37 -21.61 14.47
N SER A 4 -11.58 -21.81 13.17
CA SER A 4 -10.77 -21.11 12.17
C SER A 4 -11.21 -19.65 12.12
N ARG A 5 -10.61 -18.82 12.96
CA ARG A 5 -10.61 -17.34 12.85
C ARG A 5 -9.79 -16.86 11.64
N THR A 6 -9.79 -17.63 10.56
CA THR A 6 -9.00 -17.36 9.37
C THR A 6 -9.79 -16.40 8.51
N HIS A 7 -9.37 -15.15 8.50
CA HIS A 7 -9.89 -14.14 7.58
C HIS A 7 -8.98 -14.08 6.36
N ARG A 8 -9.58 -14.17 5.16
CA ARG A 8 -8.88 -14.03 3.88
C ARG A 8 -9.17 -12.65 3.32
N TYR A 9 -8.13 -12.00 2.79
CA TYR A 9 -8.21 -10.70 2.14
C TYR A 9 -7.61 -10.85 0.74
N ASP A 10 -8.46 -10.72 -0.28
CA ASP A 10 -8.04 -10.81 -1.67
C ASP A 10 -7.91 -9.42 -2.29
N VAL A 11 -6.84 -9.22 -3.06
CA VAL A 11 -6.59 -8.03 -3.86
C VAL A 11 -6.04 -8.45 -5.22
N GLU A 12 -6.61 -7.91 -6.28
CA GLU A 12 -6.08 -8.04 -7.64
C GLU A 12 -5.24 -6.81 -7.97
N THR A 13 -4.05 -7.03 -8.54
CA THR A 13 -3.20 -5.96 -9.07
C THR A 13 -3.21 -6.05 -10.58
N ALA A 14 -3.61 -4.96 -11.23
CA ALA A 14 -3.65 -4.85 -12.69
C ALA A 14 -2.66 -3.80 -13.18
N TRP A 15 -1.87 -4.16 -14.18
CA TRP A 15 -0.96 -3.29 -14.89
C TRP A 15 -1.27 -3.36 -16.39
N GLN A 16 -1.18 -2.23 -17.09
CA GLN A 16 -1.43 -2.13 -18.51
C GLN A 16 -0.40 -1.22 -19.15
N ASP A 17 0.03 -1.56 -20.36
CA ASP A 17 0.85 -0.70 -21.21
C ASP A 17 0.08 -0.35 -22.50
N PRO A 18 -0.65 0.77 -22.51
CA PRO A 18 -1.38 1.21 -23.68
C PRO A 18 -0.47 1.53 -24.88
N ALA A 19 0.80 1.83 -24.66
CA ALA A 19 1.75 2.16 -25.74
C ALA A 19 2.31 0.89 -26.41
N GLY A 20 2.17 -0.29 -25.79
CA GLY A 20 2.50 -1.59 -26.37
C GLY A 20 3.99 -1.90 -26.50
N ALA A 21 4.87 -1.10 -25.91
CA ALA A 21 6.31 -1.38 -25.88
C ALA A 21 6.68 -2.53 -24.92
N GLY A 22 5.76 -2.89 -24.02
CA GLY A 22 5.94 -3.89 -22.98
C GLY A 22 7.09 -3.52 -22.05
N THR A 23 7.71 -4.54 -21.46
CA THR A 23 8.86 -4.41 -20.54
C THR A 23 10.21 -4.54 -21.26
N ALA A 24 10.25 -4.24 -22.56
CA ALA A 24 11.43 -4.42 -23.41
C ALA A 24 12.62 -3.53 -22.97
N ASP A 25 12.34 -2.34 -22.45
CA ASP A 25 13.32 -1.47 -21.81
C ASP A 25 12.87 -1.10 -20.40
N TYR A 26 13.83 -1.02 -19.47
CA TYR A 26 13.52 -0.72 -18.09
C TYR A 26 12.84 0.64 -17.95
N ARG A 27 13.24 1.65 -18.74
CA ARG A 27 12.71 3.01 -18.62
C ARG A 27 11.41 3.21 -19.40
N SER A 28 11.08 2.35 -20.36
CA SER A 28 9.96 2.57 -21.27
C SER A 28 8.57 2.25 -20.74
N TYR A 29 8.42 1.28 -19.82
CA TYR A 29 7.10 0.77 -19.42
C TYR A 29 6.43 1.66 -18.35
N PRO A 30 5.11 1.90 -18.35
CA PRO A 30 4.47 2.74 -17.33
C PRO A 30 4.55 2.11 -15.93
N ARG A 31 4.66 2.93 -14.88
CA ARG A 31 4.71 2.44 -13.49
C ARG A 31 3.34 2.43 -12.82
N ALA A 32 2.34 2.99 -13.49
CA ALA A 32 0.98 3.06 -13.00
C ALA A 32 0.35 1.67 -12.94
N PHE A 33 -0.35 1.39 -11.85
CA PHE A 33 -1.13 0.17 -11.65
C PHE A 33 -2.46 0.48 -10.97
N ALA A 34 -3.34 -0.51 -10.95
CA ALA A 34 -4.61 -0.46 -10.24
C ALA A 34 -4.69 -1.63 -9.25
N LEU A 35 -5.04 -1.34 -8.00
CA LEU A 35 -5.42 -2.34 -7.02
C LEU A 35 -6.94 -2.42 -6.95
N ARG A 36 -7.46 -3.63 -7.06
CA ARG A 36 -8.89 -3.94 -7.02
C ARG A 36 -9.16 -4.86 -5.85
N VAL A 37 -10.00 -4.39 -4.94
CA VAL A 37 -10.54 -5.20 -3.85
C VAL A 37 -12.05 -5.32 -4.10
N PRO A 38 -12.65 -6.51 -3.97
CA PRO A 38 -14.08 -6.68 -4.18
C PRO A 38 -14.91 -5.65 -3.42
N ASP A 39 -15.89 -5.06 -4.11
CA ASP A 39 -16.85 -4.08 -3.59
C ASP A 39 -16.24 -2.77 -3.04
N LYS A 40 -14.98 -2.48 -3.36
CA LYS A 40 -14.30 -1.23 -2.98
C LYS A 40 -13.90 -0.41 -4.20
N PRO A 41 -13.77 0.93 -4.05
CA PRO A 41 -13.17 1.75 -5.09
C PRO A 41 -11.79 1.25 -5.50
N VAL A 42 -11.49 1.35 -6.80
CA VAL A 42 -10.17 1.02 -7.34
C VAL A 42 -9.14 2.00 -6.79
N LEU A 43 -8.04 1.48 -6.25
CA LEU A 43 -6.92 2.31 -5.81
C LEU A 43 -5.90 2.42 -6.95
N ALA A 44 -5.75 3.62 -7.49
CA ALA A 44 -4.73 3.92 -8.47
C ALA A 44 -3.37 4.12 -7.76
N GLY A 45 -2.37 3.36 -8.19
CA GLY A 45 -1.02 3.44 -7.64
C GLY A 45 0.04 3.65 -8.72
N SER A 46 1.26 3.92 -8.28
CA SER A 46 2.46 3.93 -9.11
C SER A 46 3.65 3.40 -8.32
N ALA A 47 4.80 3.20 -8.96
CA ALA A 47 6.04 2.99 -8.22
C ALA A 47 6.45 4.27 -7.46
N ASP A 48 7.42 4.15 -6.56
CA ASP A 48 8.08 5.33 -5.99
C ASP A 48 8.82 6.15 -7.08
N PRO A 49 8.95 7.48 -6.96
CA PRO A 49 9.74 8.29 -7.88
C PRO A 49 11.18 7.83 -8.07
N ALA A 50 11.81 7.23 -7.05
CA ALA A 50 13.13 6.62 -7.15
C ALA A 50 13.17 5.43 -8.12
N PHE A 51 12.01 4.89 -8.49
CA PHE A 51 11.82 3.81 -9.47
C PHE A 51 10.99 4.26 -10.69
N LEU A 52 11.05 5.56 -11.02
CA LEU A 52 10.42 6.17 -12.20
C LEU A 52 8.89 6.17 -12.15
N GLY A 53 8.31 6.19 -10.95
CA GLY A 53 6.88 6.31 -10.73
C GLY A 53 6.34 7.74 -10.70
N ASP A 54 5.05 7.84 -10.41
CA ASP A 54 4.29 9.09 -10.39
C ASP A 54 4.13 9.56 -8.93
N PRO A 55 4.75 10.68 -8.52
CA PRO A 55 4.70 11.17 -7.14
C PRO A 55 3.31 11.63 -6.69
N GLN A 56 2.33 11.73 -7.60
CA GLN A 56 0.95 12.09 -7.25
C GLN A 56 0.08 10.86 -6.95
N ARG A 57 0.64 9.65 -7.03
CA ARG A 57 -0.06 8.39 -6.74
C ARG A 57 0.59 7.70 -5.56
N HIS A 58 -0.22 6.97 -4.79
CA HIS A 58 0.31 6.12 -3.72
C HIS A 58 1.24 5.06 -4.31
N ASN A 59 2.42 4.93 -3.70
CA ASN A 59 3.34 3.83 -3.96
C ASN A 59 3.10 2.66 -2.97
N PRO A 60 3.66 1.46 -3.22
CA PRO A 60 3.52 0.34 -2.29
C PRO A 60 4.03 0.64 -0.88
N GLU A 61 5.09 1.45 -0.75
CA GLU A 61 5.69 1.81 0.53
C GLU A 61 4.75 2.67 1.41
N ASP A 62 4.10 3.68 0.82
CA ASP A 62 3.07 4.52 1.45
C ASP A 62 1.92 3.65 1.94
N LEU A 63 1.44 2.74 1.09
CA LEU A 63 0.34 1.84 1.42
C LEU A 63 0.72 0.90 2.57
N PHE A 64 1.94 0.39 2.59
CA PHE A 64 2.43 -0.50 3.63
C PHE A 64 2.56 0.22 4.99
N VAL A 65 3.21 1.37 5.01
CA VAL A 65 3.36 2.19 6.23
C VAL A 65 1.98 2.67 6.71
N GLY A 66 1.12 3.10 5.79
CA GLY A 66 -0.26 3.52 6.09
C GLY A 66 -1.10 2.39 6.69
N ALA A 67 -0.99 1.16 6.17
CA ALA A 67 -1.71 0.00 6.70
C ALA A 67 -1.30 -0.31 8.15
N LEU A 68 0.00 -0.27 8.47
CA LEU A 68 0.50 -0.47 9.82
C LEU A 68 0.06 0.66 10.77
N SER A 69 0.15 1.91 10.32
CA SER A 69 -0.30 3.08 11.08
C SER A 69 -1.80 2.97 11.45
N ALA A 70 -2.64 2.66 10.46
CA ALA A 70 -4.07 2.49 10.65
C ALA A 70 -4.41 1.30 11.57
N CYS A 71 -3.70 0.18 11.42
CA CYS A 71 -3.89 -0.99 12.29
C CYS A 71 -3.56 -0.68 13.75
N HIS A 72 -2.46 0.03 14.00
CA HIS A 72 -2.08 0.49 15.33
C HIS A 72 -3.12 1.44 15.92
N MET A 73 -3.57 2.43 15.15
CA MET A 73 -4.65 3.34 15.55
C MET A 73 -5.92 2.57 15.95
N LEU A 74 -6.38 1.63 15.13
CA LEU A 74 -7.59 0.85 15.40
C LEU A 74 -7.45 0.00 16.67
N THR A 75 -6.26 -0.57 16.90
CA THR A 75 -5.96 -1.29 18.15
C THR A 75 -6.04 -0.35 19.36
N TYR A 76 -5.41 0.83 19.27
CA TYR A 76 -5.47 1.84 20.32
C TYR A 76 -6.92 2.25 20.63
N LEU A 77 -7.73 2.54 19.61
CA LEU A 77 -9.13 2.93 19.77
C LEU A 77 -9.96 1.81 20.43
N ALA A 78 -9.71 0.54 20.07
CA ALA A 78 -10.38 -0.59 20.72
C ALA A 78 -10.05 -0.66 22.23
N LEU A 79 -8.78 -0.46 22.60
CA LEU A 79 -8.37 -0.44 24.00
C LEU A 79 -8.97 0.75 24.76
N ALA A 80 -9.00 1.94 24.15
CA ALA A 80 -9.62 3.13 24.75
C ALA A 80 -11.12 2.93 25.01
N ALA A 81 -11.83 2.33 24.06
CA ALA A 81 -13.25 2.01 24.20
C ALA A 81 -13.50 1.00 25.34
N LEU A 82 -12.67 -0.05 25.45
CA LEU A 82 -12.77 -1.05 26.52
C LEU A 82 -12.40 -0.47 27.90
N GLY A 83 -11.47 0.48 27.94
CA GLY A 83 -11.03 1.17 29.15
C GLY A 83 -11.88 2.37 29.57
N GLN A 84 -13.01 2.64 28.89
CA GLN A 84 -13.88 3.80 29.13
C GLN A 84 -13.18 5.17 28.97
N ALA A 85 -12.08 5.24 28.23
CA ALA A 85 -11.44 6.50 27.87
C ALA A 85 -12.08 7.05 26.58
N LEU A 86 -12.94 8.07 26.72
CA LEU A 86 -13.64 8.71 25.60
C LEU A 86 -12.69 9.60 24.80
N GLY A 87 -12.08 9.04 23.75
CA GLY A 87 -11.37 9.80 22.72
C GLY A 87 -12.33 10.42 21.69
N ARG A 88 -12.07 11.65 21.24
CA ARG A 88 -12.84 12.33 20.17
C ARG A 88 -12.13 12.35 18.82
N SER A 89 -10.81 12.24 18.82
CA SER A 89 -9.97 12.21 17.62
C SER A 89 -8.69 11.43 17.89
N TYR A 90 -8.06 10.93 16.83
CA TYR A 90 -6.72 10.36 16.84
C TYR A 90 -5.96 10.96 15.66
N GLU A 91 -4.76 11.46 15.94
CA GLU A 91 -3.79 11.86 14.92
C GLU A 91 -2.45 11.19 15.27
N GLY A 92 -1.81 10.58 14.28
CA GLY A 92 -0.57 9.84 14.47
C GLY A 92 0.21 9.76 13.17
N GLY A 93 1.54 9.69 13.30
CA GLY A 93 2.46 9.53 12.19
C GLY A 93 3.20 8.21 12.29
N ALA A 94 3.50 7.60 11.14
CA ALA A 94 4.38 6.45 11.03
C ALA A 94 5.41 6.72 9.93
N ALA A 95 6.61 6.16 10.09
CA ALA A 95 7.68 6.27 9.11
C ALA A 95 8.26 4.88 8.80
N GLY A 96 8.56 4.64 7.54
CA GLY A 96 9.26 3.46 7.05
C GLY A 96 10.54 3.84 6.32
N MET A 97 11.53 2.96 6.34
CA MET A 97 12.76 3.12 5.55
C MET A 97 12.96 1.91 4.66
N PHE A 98 13.16 2.15 3.37
CA PHE A 98 13.61 1.13 2.43
C PHE A 98 15.06 1.42 2.03
N LYS A 99 15.93 0.41 2.13
CA LYS A 99 17.31 0.44 1.63
C LYS A 99 17.44 -0.47 0.41
N ALA A 100 17.61 0.14 -0.77
CA ALA A 100 17.88 -0.61 -2.00
C ALA A 100 19.31 -1.20 -2.00
N GLN A 101 19.45 -2.48 -2.36
CA GLN A 101 20.75 -3.14 -2.45
C GLN A 101 21.49 -2.84 -3.78
N PRO A 102 22.82 -2.93 -3.80
CA PRO A 102 23.61 -2.94 -5.02
C PRO A 102 23.36 -4.16 -5.90
N GLY A 103 22.72 -3.94 -7.05
CA GLY A 103 22.69 -4.89 -8.15
C GLY A 103 21.28 -5.28 -8.62
N ARG A 104 21.12 -5.26 -9.95
CA ARG A 104 19.99 -5.73 -10.78
C ARG A 104 18.80 -4.81 -11.06
N GLY A 105 18.74 -3.63 -10.47
CA GLY A 105 17.86 -2.55 -10.92
C GLY A 105 18.20 -1.30 -10.13
N ARG A 106 18.95 -0.36 -10.70
CA ARG A 106 19.39 0.81 -9.97
C ARG A 106 19.08 2.10 -10.72
N ALA A 107 18.63 3.05 -9.90
CA ALA A 107 18.26 4.43 -10.18
C ALA A 107 19.09 5.10 -11.26
#